data_AF-A0A2V8J1V1-F1
#
_entry.id   AF-A0A2V8J1V1-F1
#
_cell.length_a   1.000
_cell.length_b   1.000
_cell.length_c   1.000
_cell.angle_alpha   90.00
_cell.angle_beta   90.00
_cell.angle_gamma   90.00
#
_symmetry.space_group_name_H-M   'P 1'
#
loop_
_entity.id
_entity.type
_entity.pdbx_description
1 polymer ?
#
loop_
_entity_poly.entity_id
_entity_poly.type
_entity_poly.pdbx_seq_one_letter_code
_entity_poly.pdbx_strand_id
1 'polypeptide(L)'
;MFRTGRAEPGSETRCARSMSPGLAAHVISDGWDRGDPELLRNEISRLRRTCHRLIWLNPLLGSPDYQPLTRGMRAALPFIDDFLPVHNLESLEALAVRLNSLSIR
;
A
#
# COMPACT_ATOMS: atom_id res chain seq x y z
N MET A 1 19.41 16.79 -8.10
CA MET A 1 20.20 16.15 -9.17
C MET A 1 20.11 14.64 -8.99
N PHE A 2 19.07 14.01 -9.53
CA PHE A 2 18.90 12.55 -9.51
C PHE A 2 19.33 12.01 -10.87
N ARG A 3 20.41 11.22 -10.90
CA ARG A 3 20.86 10.54 -12.12
C ARG A 3 20.06 9.24 -12.24
N THR A 4 19.27 9.11 -13.32
CA THR A 4 18.62 7.86 -13.70
C THR A 4 19.64 6.96 -14.39
N GLY A 5 19.94 5.82 -13.76
CA GLY A 5 20.69 4.72 -14.36
C GLY A 5 19.73 3.73 -15.01
N ARG A 6 20.07 3.29 -16.22
CA ARG A 6 19.40 2.24 -17.00
C ARG A 6 19.16 0.98 -16.16
N ALA A 7 17.96 0.41 -16.21
CA ALA A 7 17.62 -0.83 -15.54
C ALA A 7 18.08 -2.05 -16.38
N GLU A 8 18.91 -2.90 -15.79
CA GLU A 8 19.32 -4.22 -16.33
C GLU A 8 18.31 -5.32 -15.90
N PRO A 9 18.17 -6.43 -16.63
CA PRO A 9 17.21 -7.50 -16.32
C PRO A 9 17.72 -8.34 -15.12
N GLY A 10 16.93 -8.39 -14.04
CA GLY A 10 17.30 -9.02 -12.76
C GLY A 10 17.23 -8.09 -11.54
N SER A 11 16.60 -6.92 -11.68
CA SER A 11 16.64 -5.84 -10.70
C SER A 11 15.74 -6.08 -9.49
N GLU A 12 16.31 -6.60 -8.40
CA GLU A 12 15.81 -6.27 -7.06
C GLU A 12 15.90 -4.76 -6.89
N THR A 13 14.74 -4.09 -6.96
CA THR A 13 14.64 -2.64 -6.85
C THR A 13 14.94 -2.24 -5.41
N ARG A 14 16.21 -2.01 -5.08
CA ARG A 14 16.63 -1.54 -3.76
C ARG A 14 16.47 -0.03 -3.68
N CYS A 15 15.28 0.42 -3.29
CA CYS A 15 15.07 1.81 -2.88
C CYS A 15 15.77 2.03 -1.53
N ALA A 16 16.92 2.72 -1.55
CA ALA A 16 17.58 3.19 -0.33
C ALA A 16 16.70 4.28 0.32
N ARG A 17 16.34 4.14 1.60
CA ARG A 17 15.39 5.08 2.25
C ARG A 17 16.03 5.90 3.35
N SER A 18 16.10 7.21 3.10
CA SER A 18 16.00 8.24 4.14
C SER A 18 14.55 8.25 4.64
N MET A 19 14.34 8.02 5.94
CA MET A 19 13.03 8.20 6.56
C MET A 19 12.78 9.69 6.74
N SER A 20 11.99 10.29 5.85
CA SER A 20 11.38 11.58 6.15
C SER A 20 10.33 11.38 7.25
N PRO A 21 10.36 12.19 8.34
CA PRO A 21 9.25 12.24 9.28
C PRO A 21 7.93 12.44 8.53
N GLY A 22 6.92 11.62 8.83
CA GLY A 22 5.59 11.73 8.22
C GLY A 22 5.36 11.01 6.89
N LEU A 23 6.29 10.19 6.38
CA LEU A 23 6.06 9.44 5.14
C LEU A 23 4.94 8.40 5.28
N ALA A 24 3.81 8.62 4.60
CA ALA A 24 2.73 7.66 4.41
C ALA A 24 2.85 6.96 3.05
N ALA A 25 2.68 5.64 3.02
CA ALA A 25 2.62 4.85 1.79
C ALA A 25 1.17 4.45 1.50
N HIS A 26 0.74 4.63 0.25
CA HIS A 26 -0.59 4.24 -0.22
C HIS A 26 -0.45 3.12 -1.26
N VAL A 27 -1.20 2.03 -1.09
CA VAL A 27 -1.28 0.92 -2.05
C VAL A 27 -2.72 0.84 -2.53
N ILE A 28 -2.95 0.94 -3.85
CA ILE A 28 -4.27 0.74 -4.46
C ILE A 28 -4.28 -0.64 -5.09
N SER A 29 -4.99 -1.58 -4.48
CA SER A 29 -5.02 -2.99 -4.93
C SER A 29 -6.19 -3.74 -4.29
N ASP A 30 -6.69 -4.78 -4.96
CA ASP A 30 -7.66 -5.75 -4.45
C ASP A 30 -7.00 -7.00 -3.84
N GLY A 31 -5.68 -7.12 -3.94
CA GLY A 31 -4.89 -8.25 -3.42
C GLY A 31 -5.21 -9.58 -4.09
N TRP A 32 -5.70 -9.56 -5.33
CA TRP A 32 -5.88 -10.75 -6.20
C TRP A 32 -4.57 -11.24 -6.84
N ASP A 33 -3.43 -10.95 -6.20
CA ASP A 33 -2.13 -11.41 -6.66
C ASP A 33 -2.08 -12.95 -6.71
N ARG A 34 -1.65 -13.49 -7.85
CA ARG A 34 -1.43 -14.93 -8.08
C ARG A 34 0.01 -15.36 -7.80
N GLY A 35 0.90 -14.42 -7.48
CA GLY A 35 2.28 -14.68 -7.10
C GLY A 35 2.42 -15.37 -5.75
N ASP A 36 3.67 -15.49 -5.29
CA ASP A 36 4.01 -16.07 -4.00
C ASP A 36 3.56 -15.17 -2.84
N PRO A 37 2.62 -15.60 -1.98
CA PRO A 37 2.19 -14.82 -0.82
C PRO A 37 3.32 -14.50 0.16
N GLU A 38 4.37 -15.33 0.25
CA GLU A 38 5.50 -15.08 1.14
C GLU A 38 6.37 -13.93 0.65
N LEU A 39 6.55 -13.81 -0.67
CA LEU A 39 7.22 -12.65 -1.27
C LEU A 39 6.44 -11.37 -0.96
N LEU A 40 5.12 -11.38 -1.17
CA LEU A 40 4.27 -10.24 -0.86
C LEU A 40 4.34 -9.89 0.64
N ARG A 41 4.26 -10.90 1.52
CA ARG A 41 4.38 -10.73 2.99
C ARG A 41 5.68 -10.01 3.34
N ASN A 42 6.81 -10.46 2.76
CA ASN A 42 8.12 -9.90 3.04
C ASN A 42 8.26 -8.46 2.54
N GLU A 43 7.81 -8.17 1.32
CA GLU A 43 7.89 -6.82 0.75
C GLU A 43 6.95 -5.83 1.44
N ILE A 44 5.73 -6.22 1.77
CA ILE A 44 4.80 -5.38 2.54
C ILE A 44 5.32 -5.14 3.96
N SER A 45 5.88 -6.17 4.61
CA SER A 45 6.52 -6.03 5.93
C SER A 45 7.69 -5.04 5.88
N ARG A 46 8.51 -5.12 4.84
CA ARG A 46 9.62 -4.18 4.61
C ARG A 46 9.11 -2.77 4.35
N LEU A 47 8.09 -2.61 3.51
CA LEU A 47 7.46 -1.33 3.23
C LEU A 47 6.94 -0.70 4.53
N ARG A 48 6.24 -1.47 5.36
CA ARG A 48 5.69 -1.01 6.64
C ARG A 48 6.77 -0.50 7.62
N ARG A 49 7.96 -1.09 7.64
CA ARG A 49 9.10 -0.60 8.45
C ARG A 49 9.69 0.71 7.94
N THR A 50 9.41 1.06 6.69
CA THR A 50 10.03 2.21 6.00
C THR A 50 9.08 3.41 5.86
N CYS A 51 7.80 3.24 6.19
CA CYS A 51 6.81 4.31 6.26
C CYS A 51 6.27 4.44 7.69
N HIS A 52 5.84 5.64 8.04
CA HIS A 52 5.14 5.88 9.30
C HIS A 52 3.76 5.19 9.31
N ARG A 53 3.09 5.18 8.15
CA ARG A 53 1.73 4.65 7.98
C ARG A 53 1.56 4.00 6.60
N LEU A 54 0.99 2.80 6.56
CA LEU A 54 0.67 2.06 5.35
C LEU A 54 -0.85 1.97 5.17
N ILE A 55 -1.36 2.67 4.16
CA ILE A 55 -2.77 2.74 3.83
C ILE A 55 -3.03 1.90 2.58
N TRP A 56 -3.93 0.94 2.68
CA TRP A 56 -4.33 0.08 1.58
C TRP A 56 -5.75 0.45 1.12
N LEU A 57 -5.84 0.92 -0.11
CA LEU A 57 -7.05 1.38 -0.76
C LEU A 57 -7.56 0.25 -1.66
N ASN A 58 -8.71 -0.33 -1.31
CA ASN A 58 -9.26 -1.48 -2.02
C ASN A 58 -10.55 -1.10 -2.76
N PRO A 59 -10.59 -1.23 -4.10
CA PRO A 59 -11.75 -0.89 -4.92
C PRO A 59 -12.91 -1.90 -4.79
N LEU A 60 -12.69 -3.06 -4.18
CA LEU A 60 -13.72 -4.07 -3.95
C LEU A 60 -14.36 -3.97 -2.56
N LEU A 61 -13.77 -3.20 -1.64
CA LEU A 61 -14.23 -3.07 -0.25
C LEU A 61 -15.62 -2.41 -0.12
N GLY A 62 -16.12 -1.80 -1.21
CA GLY A 62 -17.48 -1.25 -1.27
C GLY A 62 -18.60 -2.27 -1.43
N SER A 63 -18.27 -3.51 -1.80
CA SER A 63 -19.27 -4.56 -1.92
C SER A 63 -19.60 -5.13 -0.53
N PRO A 64 -20.88 -5.27 -0.16
CA PRO A 64 -21.29 -5.78 1.16
C PRO A 64 -20.83 -7.24 1.40
N ASP A 65 -20.58 -8.00 0.34
CA ASP A 65 -20.14 -9.39 0.42
C ASP A 65 -18.61 -9.54 0.32
N TYR A 66 -17.87 -8.43 0.21
CA TYR A 66 -16.42 -8.50 0.07
C TYR A 66 -15.77 -9.01 1.35
N GLN A 67 -14.94 -10.04 1.20
CA GLN A 67 -14.08 -10.54 2.25
C GLN A 67 -12.65 -10.64 1.74
N PRO A 68 -11.63 -10.22 2.52
CA PRO A 68 -10.23 -10.27 2.14
C PRO A 68 -9.65 -11.70 2.28
N LEU A 69 -10.29 -12.68 1.61
CA LEU A 69 -9.95 -14.10 1.71
C LEU A 69 -8.80 -14.50 0.80
N THR A 70 -8.40 -13.64 -0.13
CA THR A 70 -7.33 -13.95 -1.07
C THR A 70 -6.01 -14.14 -0.35
N ARG A 71 -5.17 -15.03 -0.89
CA ARG A 71 -3.86 -15.33 -0.29
C ARG A 71 -3.01 -14.06 -0.17
N GLY A 72 -3.04 -13.21 -1.19
CA GLY A 72 -2.36 -11.92 -1.19
C GLY A 72 -2.85 -11.00 -0.08
N MET A 73 -4.17 -10.79 0.04
CA MET A 73 -4.70 -9.95 1.12
C MET A 73 -4.39 -10.52 2.50
N ARG A 74 -4.56 -11.83 2.71
CA ARG A 74 -4.22 -12.46 4.00
C ARG A 74 -2.74 -12.28 4.38
N ALA A 75 -1.84 -12.27 3.40
CA ALA A 75 -0.42 -12.04 3.62
C ALA A 75 -0.10 -10.57 3.93
N ALA A 76 -0.81 -9.62 3.32
CA ALA A 76 -0.58 -8.19 3.49
C ALA A 76 -1.26 -7.60 4.75
N LEU A 77 -2.45 -8.09 5.10
CA LEU A 77 -3.30 -7.59 6.20
C LEU A 77 -2.58 -7.32 7.52
N PRO A 78 -1.66 -8.18 8.01
CA PRO A 78 -0.99 -7.94 9.29
C PRO A 78 -0.11 -6.68 9.36
N PHE A 79 0.21 -6.08 8.21
CA PHE A 79 1.11 -4.93 8.12
C PHE A 79 0.41 -3.64 7.67
N ILE A 80 -0.88 -3.71 7.35
CA ILE A 80 -1.67 -2.56 6.88
C ILE A 80 -2.19 -1.80 8.11
N ASP A 81 -1.95 -0.49 8.17
CA ASP A 81 -2.45 0.35 9.26
C ASP A 81 -3.90 0.79 9.00
N ASP A 82 -4.24 1.09 7.74
CA ASP A 82 -5.61 1.42 7.35
C ASP A 82 -6.02 0.69 6.09
N PHE A 83 -7.18 0.07 6.12
CA PHE A 83 -7.78 -0.63 4.99
C PHE A 83 -9.07 0.08 4.60
N LEU A 84 -9.06 0.78 3.47
CA LEU A 84 -10.11 1.74 3.10
C LEU A 84 -10.70 1.47 1.71
N PRO A 85 -11.98 1.80 1.49
CA PRO A 85 -12.61 1.65 0.20
C PRO A 85 -12.14 2.75 -0.77
N VAL A 86 -12.03 2.43 -2.06
CA VAL A 86 -11.79 3.40 -3.15
C VAL A 86 -12.61 3.05 -4.41
N HIS A 87 -13.88 2.71 -4.21
CA HIS A 87 -14.73 2.08 -5.23
C HIS A 87 -15.69 3.05 -5.93
N ASN A 88 -15.80 4.29 -5.44
CA ASN A 88 -16.66 5.34 -6.01
C ASN A 88 -16.15 6.75 -5.65
N LEU A 89 -16.78 7.77 -6.23
CA LEU A 89 -16.39 9.18 -6.02
C LEU A 89 -16.51 9.61 -4.55
N GLU A 90 -17.56 9.19 -3.85
CA GLU A 90 -17.75 9.48 -2.42
C GLU A 90 -16.61 8.93 -1.56
N SER A 91 -16.15 7.70 -1.85
CA SER A 91 -15.01 7.10 -1.15
C SER A 91 -13.68 7.81 -1.44
N LEU A 92 -13.52 8.37 -2.64
CA LEU A 92 -12.37 9.21 -3.01
C LEU A 92 -12.41 10.57 -2.30
N GLU A 93 -13.59 11.19 -2.19
CA GLU A 93 -13.78 12.44 -1.44
C GLU A 93 -13.51 12.22 0.05
N ALA A 94 -14.05 11.16 0.64
CA ALA A 94 -13.78 10.78 2.03
C ALA A 94 -12.29 10.51 2.27
N LEU A 95 -11.61 9.86 1.32
CA LEU A 95 -10.16 9.69 1.36
C LEU A 95 -9.45 11.04 1.32
N ALA A 96 -9.83 11.95 0.41
CA ALA A 96 -9.21 13.27 0.30
C ALA A 96 -9.36 14.09 1.60
N VAL A 97 -10.56 14.10 2.20
CA VAL A 97 -10.81 14.75 3.51
C VAL A 97 -9.92 14.13 4.59
N ARG A 98 -9.81 12.80 4.61
CA ARG A 98 -8.98 12.09 5.59
C ARG A 98 -7.49 12.35 5.41
N LEU A 99 -6.99 12.44 4.18
CA LEU A 99 -5.59 12.80 3.92
C LEU A 99 -5.30 14.25 4.31
N ASN A 100 -6.25 15.16 4.07
CA ASN A 100 -6.11 16.56 4.44
C ASN A 100 -6.06 16.75 5.98
N SER A 101 -6.81 15.95 6.74
CA SER A 101 -6.78 16.00 8.21
C SER A 101 -5.54 15.36 8.83
N LEU A 102 -4.82 14.53 8.06
CA LEU A 102 -3.52 13.96 8.44
C LEU A 102 -2.34 14.91 8.21
N SER A 103 -2.61 16.18 7.85
CA SER A 103 -1.60 17.20 7.59
C SER A 103 -0.50 17.18 8.65
N ILE A 104 0.68 16.83 8.13
CA ILE A 104 1.96 16.63 8.80
C ILE A 104 2.26 17.85 9.68
N ARG A 105 2.37 17.61 11.00
CA ARG A 105 3.10 18.50 11.92
C ARG A 105 4.55 18.06 12.00
#